data_AF-A0A2H9Q9T4-F1
#
_entry.id   AF-A0A2H9Q9T4-F1
#
_cell.length_a   1.000
_cell.length_b   1.000
_cell.length_c   1.000
_cell.angle_alpha   90.00
_cell.angle_beta   90.00
_cell.angle_gamma   90.00
#
_symmetry.space_group_name_H-M   'P 1'
#
loop_
_entity.id
_entity.type
_entity.pdbx_description
1 polymer ?
#
loop_
_entity_poly.entity_id
_entity_poly.type
_entity_poly.pdbx_seq_one_letter_code
_entity_poly.pdbx_strand_id
1 'polypeptide(L)'
;MEIEGLIKKYALKNAFDFGKANEKAVAGRVLGESAEARKDIAATMKLVAGIVKEINALGKKEIEKELKKYGIETSTPNSKPETRNHSIVLPDAKMNEVVTRFPPEPNGHLHIGHAKALFLNYEAANAYSGKLLIRFDDTNPEKESQEYVESIAQDIKWLGIEHSAPTFTSDSIEKIYAYGEKLIRSGNAYACTCPQEVMKENRMKKMGCACRERDA
;
A
#
# COMPACT_ATOMS: atom_id res chain seq x y z
N MET A 1 8.11 -33.79 10.52
CA MET A 1 6.64 -33.79 10.48
C MET A 1 6.27 -34.46 9.17
N GLU A 2 5.55 -35.58 9.18
CA GLU A 2 5.11 -36.23 7.93
C GLU A 2 4.29 -35.24 7.09
N ILE A 3 4.47 -35.26 5.78
CA ILE A 3 3.81 -34.35 4.82
C ILE A 3 2.29 -34.32 5.02
N GLU A 4 1.70 -35.46 5.37
CA GLU A 4 0.27 -35.61 5.68
C GLU A 4 -0.15 -34.81 6.92
N GLY A 5 0.67 -34.80 7.97
CA GLY A 5 0.41 -34.01 9.17
C GLY A 5 0.39 -32.50 8.89
N LEU A 6 1.25 -32.05 7.97
CA LEU A 6 1.29 -30.66 7.52
C LEU A 6 0.06 -30.30 6.67
N ILE A 7 -0.32 -31.18 5.73
CA ILE A 7 -1.53 -31.02 4.91
C ILE A 7 -2.77 -30.95 5.81
N LYS A 8 -2.89 -31.89 6.77
CA LYS A 8 -4.03 -31.96 7.70
C LYS A 8 -4.13 -30.73 8.58
N LYS A 9 -3.01 -30.22 9.11
CA LYS A 9 -2.95 -28.96 9.86
C LYS A 9 -3.51 -27.78 9.03
N TYR A 10 -3.05 -27.64 7.78
CA TYR A 10 -3.48 -26.54 6.92
C TYR A 10 -4.92 -26.67 6.43
N ALA A 11 -5.37 -27.89 6.12
CA ALA A 11 -6.75 -28.16 5.75
C ALA A 11 -7.71 -27.85 6.91
N LEU A 12 -7.41 -28.31 8.12
CA LEU A 12 -8.20 -28.01 9.31
C LEU A 12 -8.28 -26.50 9.58
N LYS A 13 -7.16 -25.77 9.49
CA LYS A 13 -7.15 -24.32 9.72
C LYS A 13 -7.97 -23.58 8.66
N ASN A 14 -7.81 -23.94 7.39
CA ASN A 14 -8.54 -23.31 6.30
C ASN A 14 -10.05 -23.61 6.40
N ALA A 15 -10.44 -24.83 6.77
CA ALA A 15 -11.83 -25.18 7.02
C ALA A 15 -12.42 -24.44 8.23
N PHE A 16 -11.65 -24.25 9.31
CA PHE A 16 -12.07 -23.49 10.48
C PHE A 16 -12.32 -22.01 10.14
N ASP A 17 -11.42 -21.38 9.38
CA ASP A 17 -11.49 -19.96 9.05
C ASP A 17 -12.59 -19.63 8.02
N PHE A 18 -12.80 -20.50 7.04
CA PHE A 18 -13.65 -20.22 5.87
C PHE A 18 -14.85 -21.17 5.73
N GLY A 19 -15.08 -22.04 6.71
CA GLY A 19 -16.16 -23.03 6.74
C GLY A 19 -15.89 -24.30 5.92
N LYS A 20 -15.06 -24.24 4.87
CA LYS A 20 -14.57 -25.39 4.11
C LYS A 20 -13.12 -25.18 3.69
N ALA A 21 -12.34 -26.25 3.67
CA ALA A 21 -10.98 -26.26 3.16
C ALA A 21 -10.97 -26.17 1.63
N ASN A 22 -10.08 -25.33 1.10
CA ASN A 22 -9.82 -25.14 -0.32
C ASN A 22 -8.49 -25.81 -0.72
N GLU A 23 -8.55 -26.72 -1.69
CA GLU A 23 -7.38 -27.50 -2.14
C GLU A 23 -6.20 -26.63 -2.60
N LYS A 24 -6.46 -25.57 -3.37
CA LYS A 24 -5.40 -24.70 -3.90
C LYS A 24 -4.72 -23.91 -2.77
N ALA A 25 -5.51 -23.38 -1.84
CA ALA A 25 -5.00 -22.63 -0.69
C ALA A 25 -4.14 -23.52 0.22
N VAL A 26 -4.58 -24.75 0.49
CA VAL A 26 -3.84 -25.74 1.28
C VAL A 26 -2.55 -26.16 0.57
N ALA A 27 -2.63 -26.51 -0.72
CA ALA A 27 -1.46 -26.88 -1.51
C ALA A 27 -0.39 -25.79 -1.53
N GLY A 28 -0.80 -24.52 -1.73
CA GLY A 28 0.13 -23.39 -1.75
C GLY A 28 0.90 -23.24 -0.43
N ARG A 29 0.25 -23.43 0.71
CA ARG A 29 0.90 -23.40 2.03
C ARG A 29 1.85 -24.57 2.24
N VAL A 30 1.42 -25.78 1.90
CA VAL A 30 2.22 -27.01 2.05
C VAL A 30 3.48 -26.96 1.18
N LEU A 31 3.35 -26.55 -0.08
CA LEU A 31 4.47 -26.37 -1.00
C LEU A 31 5.40 -25.22 -0.56
N GLY A 32 4.88 -24.22 0.15
CA GLY A 32 5.67 -23.12 0.71
C GLY A 32 6.58 -23.57 1.87
N GLU A 33 6.11 -24.49 2.71
CA GLU A 33 6.79 -24.85 3.96
C GLU A 33 7.59 -26.17 3.88
N SER A 34 7.19 -27.12 3.03
CA SER A 34 7.87 -28.41 2.90
C SER A 34 8.65 -28.52 1.60
N ALA A 35 9.98 -28.67 1.71
CA ALA A 35 10.82 -28.99 0.55
C ALA A 35 10.51 -30.38 -0.03
N GLU A 36 10.05 -31.32 0.80
CA GLU A 36 9.64 -32.66 0.37
C GLU A 36 8.41 -32.62 -0.53
N ALA A 37 7.45 -31.74 -0.23
CA ALA A 37 6.26 -31.53 -1.04
C ALA A 37 6.56 -31.03 -2.46
N ARG A 38 7.72 -30.40 -2.68
CA ARG A 38 8.17 -29.92 -3.99
C ARG A 38 8.82 -31.00 -4.84
N LYS A 39 9.29 -32.10 -4.24
CA LYS A 39 9.95 -33.18 -4.97
C LYS A 39 8.97 -33.97 -5.84
N ASP A 40 7.74 -34.13 -5.37
CA ASP A 40 6.65 -34.74 -6.13
C ASP A 40 5.35 -33.95 -5.93
N ILE A 41 5.16 -32.96 -6.80
CA ILE A 41 3.98 -32.08 -6.77
C ILE A 41 2.71 -32.87 -7.11
N ALA A 42 2.79 -33.83 -8.03
CA ALA A 42 1.61 -34.59 -8.45
C ALA A 42 1.10 -35.49 -7.31
N ALA A 43 2.00 -36.19 -6.62
CA ALA A 43 1.65 -36.97 -5.44
C ALA A 43 1.14 -36.08 -4.30
N THR A 44 1.80 -34.94 -4.05
CA THR A 44 1.37 -33.98 -3.03
C THR A 44 -0.03 -33.46 -3.29
N MET A 45 -0.35 -33.08 -4.54
CA MET A 45 -1.68 -32.59 -4.91
C MET A 45 -2.75 -33.67 -4.72
N LYS A 46 -2.44 -34.94 -5.03
CA LYS A 46 -3.35 -36.06 -4.79
C LYS A 46 -3.63 -36.27 -3.30
N LEU A 47 -2.61 -36.17 -2.46
CA LEU A 47 -2.75 -36.23 -0.99
C LEU A 47 -3.56 -35.05 -0.45
N VAL A 48 -3.30 -33.83 -0.95
CA VAL A 48 -4.05 -32.63 -0.58
C VAL A 48 -5.53 -32.80 -0.91
N ALA A 49 -5.88 -33.26 -2.11
CA ALA A 49 -7.27 -33.47 -2.52
C ALA A 49 -7.98 -34.50 -1.62
N GLY A 50 -7.30 -35.61 -1.30
CA GLY A 50 -7.82 -36.63 -0.38
C GLY A 50 -8.11 -36.07 1.01
N ILE A 51 -7.12 -35.44 1.64
CA ILE A 51 -7.24 -34.91 3.01
C ILE A 51 -8.23 -33.75 3.07
N VAL A 52 -8.27 -32.87 2.07
CA VAL A 52 -9.26 -31.78 2.02
C VAL A 52 -10.68 -32.32 1.93
N LYS A 53 -10.91 -33.38 1.16
CA LYS A 53 -12.22 -34.04 1.08
C LYS A 53 -12.64 -34.63 2.43
N GLU A 54 -11.71 -35.27 3.14
CA GLU A 54 -11.95 -35.80 4.49
C GLU A 54 -12.28 -34.70 5.50
N ILE A 55 -11.49 -33.63 5.53
CA ILE A 55 -11.71 -32.51 6.45
C ILE A 55 -13.03 -31.79 6.15
N ASN A 56 -13.42 -31.66 4.88
CA ASN A 56 -14.68 -31.05 4.48
C ASN A 56 -15.91 -31.92 4.81
N ALA A 57 -15.72 -33.20 5.15
CA ALA A 57 -16.78 -34.08 5.63
C ALA A 57 -16.99 -33.99 7.15
N LEU A 58 -16.07 -33.36 7.89
CA LEU A 58 -16.15 -33.21 9.34
C LEU A 58 -17.10 -32.09 9.75
N GLY A 59 -17.72 -32.25 10.92
CA GLY A 59 -18.51 -31.19 11.55
C GLY A 59 -17.62 -30.10 12.16
N LYS A 60 -18.15 -28.87 12.30
CA LYS A 60 -17.41 -27.73 12.87
C LYS A 60 -16.77 -28.02 14.23
N LYS A 61 -17.48 -28.72 15.13
CA LYS A 61 -16.98 -29.12 16.46
C LYS A 61 -15.82 -30.12 16.39
N GLU A 62 -15.81 -30.98 15.37
CA GLU A 62 -14.76 -31.97 15.15
C GLU A 62 -13.51 -31.31 14.58
N ILE A 63 -13.68 -30.39 13.62
CA ILE A 63 -12.60 -29.56 13.09
C ILE A 63 -11.91 -28.79 14.22
N GLU A 64 -12.68 -28.15 15.11
CA GLU A 64 -12.15 -27.44 16.29
C GLU A 64 -11.36 -28.39 17.23
N LYS A 65 -11.89 -29.58 17.49
CA LYS A 65 -11.23 -30.58 18.34
C LYS A 65 -9.93 -31.09 17.72
N GLU A 66 -9.93 -31.37 16.41
CA GLU A 66 -8.74 -31.82 15.69
C GLU A 66 -7.69 -30.71 15.59
N LEU A 67 -8.09 -29.45 15.40
CA LEU A 67 -7.18 -28.31 15.31
C LEU A 67 -6.39 -28.10 16.62
N LYS A 68 -7.03 -28.33 17.78
CA LYS A 68 -6.38 -28.27 19.10
C LYS A 68 -5.22 -29.26 19.24
N LYS A 69 -5.26 -30.41 18.56
CA LYS A 69 -4.16 -31.39 18.57
C LYS A 69 -2.87 -30.84 17.96
N TYR A 70 -2.98 -29.81 17.11
CA TYR A 70 -1.83 -29.12 16.50
C TYR A 70 -1.38 -27.89 17.30
N GLY A 71 -1.91 -27.67 18.52
CA GLY A 71 -1.57 -26.52 19.35
C GLY A 71 -2.05 -25.18 18.78
N ILE A 72 -2.99 -25.19 17.84
CA ILE A 72 -3.58 -23.97 17.28
C ILE A 72 -4.81 -23.64 18.11
N GLU A 73 -4.77 -22.50 18.80
CA GLU A 73 -5.93 -21.98 19.52
C GLU A 73 -7.06 -21.69 18.53
N THR A 74 -8.20 -22.37 18.72
CA THR A 74 -9.46 -22.10 18.01
C THR A 74 -10.14 -20.90 18.65
N SER A 75 -9.49 -19.74 18.65
CA SER A 75 -10.20 -18.50 18.94
C SER A 75 -11.18 -18.28 17.79
N THR A 76 -12.47 -18.24 18.12
CA THR A 76 -13.48 -17.76 17.18
C THR A 76 -13.04 -16.38 16.67
N PRO A 77 -13.17 -16.05 15.37
CA PRO A 77 -12.90 -14.70 14.85
C PRO A 77 -13.97 -13.68 15.28
N ASN A 78 -14.47 -13.84 16.51
CA ASN A 78 -15.37 -12.92 17.19
C ASN A 78 -14.72 -12.38 18.48
N SER A 79 -13.39 -12.46 18.60
CA SER A 79 -12.72 -11.42 19.36
C SER A 79 -13.04 -10.11 18.64
N LYS A 80 -13.80 -9.24 19.31
CA LYS A 80 -13.79 -7.80 19.03
C LYS A 80 -12.35 -7.46 18.64
N PRO A 81 -12.12 -6.74 17.53
CA PRO A 81 -10.76 -6.38 17.16
C PRO A 81 -10.12 -5.86 18.43
N GLU A 82 -9.05 -6.52 18.89
CA GLU A 82 -8.21 -5.96 19.94
C GLU A 82 -8.06 -4.50 19.54
N THR A 83 -8.42 -3.59 20.44
CA THR A 83 -8.19 -2.16 20.24
C THR A 83 -6.68 -1.98 20.23
N ARG A 84 -6.04 -2.39 19.14
CA ARG A 84 -4.75 -1.89 18.70
C ARG A 84 -5.01 -0.41 18.63
N ASN A 85 -4.47 0.33 19.60
CA ASN A 85 -4.38 1.77 19.51
C ASN A 85 -3.57 2.08 18.25
N HIS A 86 -4.26 2.18 17.11
CA HIS A 86 -3.72 2.64 15.84
C HIS A 86 -3.64 4.17 15.83
N SER A 87 -3.39 4.79 16.99
CA SER A 87 -3.15 6.22 17.07
C SER A 87 -1.86 6.49 16.32
N ILE A 88 -1.97 7.16 15.17
CA ILE A 88 -0.80 7.64 14.42
C ILE A 88 -0.11 8.66 15.33
N VAL A 89 1.14 8.40 15.69
CA VAL A 89 1.94 9.30 16.51
C VAL A 89 2.88 10.08 15.61
N LEU A 90 2.71 11.40 15.59
CA LEU A 90 3.59 12.34 14.91
C LEU A 90 4.52 12.99 15.96
N PRO A 91 5.85 12.92 15.78
CA PRO A 91 6.80 13.59 16.67
C PRO A 91 6.54 15.10 16.74
N ASP A 92 6.58 15.67 17.94
CA ASP A 92 6.42 17.11 18.21
C ASP A 92 5.09 17.73 17.72
N ALA A 93 4.12 16.89 17.34
CA ALA A 93 2.83 17.36 16.86
C ALA A 93 1.99 17.95 17.98
N LYS A 94 1.43 19.13 17.70
CA LYS A 94 0.52 19.84 18.60
C LYS A 94 -0.90 19.77 18.06
N MET A 95 -1.85 19.68 18.98
CA MET A 95 -3.28 19.74 18.65
C MET A 95 -3.59 21.01 17.86
N ASN A 96 -4.40 20.88 16.81
CA ASN A 96 -4.83 21.92 15.87
C ASN A 96 -3.73 22.53 14.98
N GLU A 97 -2.48 22.05 15.06
CA GLU A 97 -1.37 22.56 14.23
C GLU A 97 -0.97 21.58 13.09
N VAL A 98 -1.41 20.32 13.16
CA VAL A 98 -1.07 19.32 12.13
C VAL A 98 -1.79 19.63 10.82
N VAL A 99 -1.02 19.67 9.73
CA VAL A 99 -1.54 19.79 8.37
C VAL A 99 -0.94 18.68 7.51
N THR A 100 -1.78 17.77 7.02
CA THR A 100 -1.40 16.70 6.09
C THR A 100 -1.87 17.02 4.68
N ARG A 101 -1.34 16.31 3.67
CA ARG A 101 -1.86 16.43 2.31
C ARG A 101 -1.91 15.12 1.56
N PHE A 102 -2.97 14.94 0.78
CA PHE A 102 -3.08 13.95 -0.27
C PHE A 102 -2.91 14.64 -1.63
N PRO A 103 -1.80 14.39 -2.35
CA PRO A 103 -1.51 15.07 -3.61
C PRO A 103 -1.62 14.15 -4.83
N PRO A 104 -2.83 13.86 -5.34
CA PRO A 104 -2.98 13.02 -6.52
C PRO A 104 -2.61 13.79 -7.78
N GLU A 105 -1.96 13.11 -8.73
CA GLU A 105 -1.87 13.59 -10.11
C GLU A 105 -3.22 13.32 -10.80
N PRO A 106 -3.86 14.32 -11.45
CA PRO A 106 -5.15 14.14 -12.11
C PRO A 106 -4.99 13.52 -13.51
N ASN A 107 -4.33 12.36 -13.61
CA ASN A 107 -4.07 11.64 -14.86
C ASN A 107 -4.61 10.19 -14.87
N GLY A 108 -5.43 9.84 -13.88
CA GLY A 108 -6.06 8.52 -13.76
C GLY A 108 -7.04 8.44 -12.59
N HIS A 109 -7.84 7.37 -12.57
CA HIS A 109 -8.79 7.11 -11.48
C HIS A 109 -8.10 6.59 -10.21
N LEU A 110 -8.70 6.85 -9.04
CA LEU A 110 -8.16 6.30 -7.81
C LEU A 110 -8.40 4.77 -7.74
N HIS A 111 -7.38 4.04 -7.28
CA HIS A 111 -7.51 2.64 -6.88
C HIS A 111 -7.28 2.48 -5.38
N ILE A 112 -7.46 1.26 -4.85
CA ILE A 112 -7.34 0.95 -3.41
C ILE A 112 -5.99 1.39 -2.77
N GLY A 113 -4.91 1.43 -3.55
CA GLY A 113 -3.62 1.96 -3.07
C GLY A 113 -3.68 3.43 -2.65
N HIS A 114 -4.47 4.25 -3.36
CA HIS A 114 -4.68 5.66 -3.04
C HIS A 114 -5.54 5.82 -1.80
N ALA A 115 -6.57 4.98 -1.64
CA ALA A 115 -7.41 4.99 -0.44
C ALA A 115 -6.55 4.81 0.83
N LYS A 116 -5.56 3.91 0.81
CA LYS A 116 -4.62 3.74 1.93
C LYS A 116 -3.86 5.04 2.25
N ALA A 117 -3.27 5.69 1.25
CA ALA A 117 -2.51 6.92 1.45
C ALA A 117 -3.40 8.06 1.96
N LEU A 118 -4.60 8.17 1.42
CA LEU A 118 -5.60 9.16 1.81
C LEU A 118 -6.06 8.93 3.27
N PHE A 119 -6.47 7.71 3.64
CA PHE A 119 -6.84 7.38 5.02
C PHE A 119 -5.70 7.64 6.00
N LEU A 120 -4.46 7.30 5.65
CA LEU A 120 -3.31 7.56 6.52
C LEU A 120 -3.13 9.06 6.79
N ASN A 121 -3.23 9.90 5.76
CA ASN A 121 -3.12 11.36 5.94
C ASN A 121 -4.33 11.94 6.69
N TYR A 122 -5.52 11.41 6.43
CA TYR A 122 -6.75 11.81 7.12
C TYR A 122 -6.70 11.49 8.61
N GLU A 123 -6.43 10.23 8.97
CA GLU A 123 -6.34 9.80 10.36
C GLU A 123 -5.20 10.52 11.10
N ALA A 124 -4.09 10.78 10.43
CA ALA A 124 -2.97 11.54 11.00
C ALA A 124 -3.36 12.99 11.32
N ALA A 125 -4.16 13.64 10.48
CA ALA A 125 -4.69 14.97 10.80
C ALA A 125 -5.75 14.89 11.90
N ASN A 126 -6.70 13.95 11.81
CA ASN A 126 -7.81 13.82 12.74
C ASN A 126 -7.33 13.52 14.17
N ALA A 127 -6.30 12.67 14.34
CA ALA A 127 -5.69 12.37 15.63
C ALA A 127 -5.19 13.61 16.39
N TYR A 128 -4.93 14.71 15.68
CA TYR A 128 -4.46 15.96 16.24
C TYR A 128 -5.40 17.14 16.00
N SER A 129 -6.68 16.89 15.64
CA SER A 129 -7.63 17.95 15.25
C SER A 129 -7.06 18.90 14.18
N GLY A 130 -6.24 18.35 13.29
CA GLY A 130 -5.54 19.05 12.23
C GLY A 130 -6.37 19.22 10.96
N LYS A 131 -5.70 19.53 9.85
CA LYS A 131 -6.32 19.71 8.54
C LYS A 131 -5.74 18.75 7.52
N LEU A 132 -6.61 18.15 6.72
CA LEU A 132 -6.23 17.46 5.49
C LEU A 132 -6.39 18.41 4.30
N LEU A 133 -5.33 18.54 3.50
CA LEU A 133 -5.35 19.24 2.22
C LEU A 133 -5.46 18.24 1.07
N ILE A 134 -6.30 18.55 0.08
CA ILE A 134 -6.25 17.92 -1.23
C ILE A 134 -5.52 18.88 -2.16
N ARG A 135 -4.43 18.42 -2.77
CA ARG A 135 -3.64 19.22 -3.69
C ARG A 135 -3.41 18.47 -4.98
N PHE A 136 -4.17 18.78 -6.01
CA PHE A 136 -3.93 18.18 -7.32
C PHE A 136 -2.54 18.60 -7.80
N ASP A 137 -1.68 17.61 -8.06
CA ASP A 137 -0.34 17.86 -8.56
C ASP A 137 -0.37 17.90 -10.08
N ASP A 138 -0.91 19.01 -10.59
CA ASP A 138 -1.26 19.22 -11.98
C ASP A 138 -0.18 20.00 -12.75
N THR A 139 1.01 19.39 -12.85
CA THR A 139 2.19 20.01 -13.49
C THR A 139 2.55 19.39 -14.84
N ASN A 140 1.81 18.37 -15.27
CA ASN A 140 1.97 17.70 -16.54
C ASN A 140 0.78 17.96 -17.47
N PRO A 141 0.82 19.04 -18.27
CA PRO A 141 -0.32 19.46 -19.09
C PRO A 141 -0.73 18.45 -20.18
N GLU A 142 0.11 17.47 -20.52
CA GLU A 142 -0.19 16.48 -21.56
C GLU A 142 -1.03 15.31 -21.06
N LYS A 143 -1.03 15.04 -19.75
CA LYS A 143 -1.63 13.82 -19.17
C LYS A 143 -2.81 14.10 -18.26
N GLU A 144 -3.03 15.35 -17.93
CA GLU A 144 -3.98 15.76 -16.90
C GLU A 144 -5.31 16.17 -17.52
N SER A 145 -6.40 15.80 -16.86
CA SER A 145 -7.74 16.12 -17.36
C SER A 145 -8.69 16.49 -16.23
N GLN A 146 -9.67 17.33 -16.56
CA GLN A 146 -10.74 17.72 -15.66
C GLN A 146 -11.60 16.51 -15.23
N GLU A 147 -11.76 15.52 -16.11
CA GLU A 147 -12.46 14.27 -15.80
C GLU A 147 -11.84 13.56 -14.59
N TYR A 148 -10.51 13.49 -14.53
CA TYR A 148 -9.83 12.84 -13.40
C TYR A 148 -9.94 13.66 -12.11
N VAL A 149 -9.89 15.00 -12.19
CA VAL A 149 -10.15 15.87 -11.03
C VAL A 149 -11.52 15.58 -10.42
N GLU A 150 -12.56 15.49 -11.27
CA GLU A 150 -13.93 15.22 -10.86
C GLU A 150 -14.09 13.81 -10.29
N SER A 151 -13.54 12.79 -10.97
CA SER A 151 -13.55 11.41 -10.48
C SER A 151 -12.88 11.28 -9.13
N ILE A 152 -11.70 11.88 -8.95
CA ILE A 152 -10.96 11.85 -7.68
C ILE A 152 -11.77 12.54 -6.57
N ALA A 153 -12.36 13.70 -6.84
CA ALA A 153 -13.20 14.40 -5.88
C ALA A 153 -14.43 13.56 -5.47
N GLN A 154 -15.05 12.87 -6.43
CA GLN A 154 -16.17 11.97 -6.18
C GLN A 154 -15.76 10.76 -5.32
N ASP A 155 -14.59 10.16 -5.60
CA ASP A 155 -14.06 9.03 -4.83
C ASP A 155 -13.74 9.43 -3.38
N ILE A 156 -13.12 10.59 -3.17
CA ILE A 156 -12.84 11.13 -1.83
C ILE A 156 -14.15 11.34 -1.05
N LYS A 157 -15.17 11.90 -1.72
CA LYS A 157 -16.50 12.08 -1.13
C LYS A 157 -17.17 10.75 -0.82
N TRP A 158 -17.06 9.75 -1.69
CA TRP A 158 -17.59 8.40 -1.49
C TRP A 158 -16.94 7.71 -0.29
N LEU A 159 -15.65 7.93 -0.07
CA LEU A 159 -14.92 7.44 1.12
C LEU A 159 -15.33 8.15 2.43
N GLY A 160 -16.12 9.23 2.36
CA GLY A 160 -16.59 9.96 3.54
C GLY A 160 -15.48 10.76 4.23
N ILE A 161 -14.46 11.19 3.48
CA ILE A 161 -13.30 11.89 4.02
C ILE A 161 -13.50 13.40 3.93
N GLU A 162 -13.44 14.06 5.08
CA GLU A 162 -13.47 15.52 5.15
C GLU A 162 -12.10 16.12 4.88
N HIS A 163 -12.07 17.22 4.11
CA HIS A 163 -10.85 17.91 3.74
C HIS A 163 -11.09 19.40 3.53
N SER A 164 -10.00 20.18 3.54
CA SER A 164 -10.03 21.60 3.17
C SER A 164 -10.32 21.77 1.68
N ALA A 165 -10.66 22.99 1.24
CA ALA A 165 -10.85 23.28 -0.18
C ALA A 165 -9.66 22.76 -1.03
N PRO A 166 -9.93 22.07 -2.15
CA PRO A 166 -8.88 21.55 -3.01
C PRO A 166 -8.05 22.71 -3.59
N THR A 167 -6.78 22.44 -3.80
CA THR A 167 -5.82 23.37 -4.40
C THR A 167 -5.13 22.70 -5.59
N PHE A 168 -4.61 23.52 -6.51
CA PHE A 168 -3.90 23.06 -7.70
C PHE A 168 -2.47 23.58 -7.67
N THR A 169 -1.51 22.76 -8.07
CA THR A 169 -0.11 23.20 -8.19
C THR A 169 0.02 24.21 -9.33
N SER A 170 -0.78 24.11 -10.39
CA SER A 170 -0.84 25.06 -11.50
C SER A 170 -1.11 26.51 -11.06
N ASP A 171 -2.00 26.73 -10.08
CA ASP A 171 -2.27 28.04 -9.46
C ASP A 171 -1.02 28.66 -8.79
N SER A 172 -0.01 27.84 -8.48
CA SER A 172 1.22 28.25 -7.80
C SER A 172 2.43 28.38 -8.73
N ILE A 173 2.27 28.23 -10.05
CA ILE A 173 3.40 28.21 -11.00
C ILE A 173 4.24 29.50 -10.95
N GLU A 174 3.62 30.67 -10.86
CA GLU A 174 4.35 31.94 -10.73
C GLU A 174 5.23 31.97 -9.48
N LYS A 175 4.71 31.46 -8.36
CA LYS A 175 5.43 31.37 -7.10
C LYS A 175 6.59 30.35 -7.19
N ILE A 176 6.36 29.21 -7.82
CA ILE A 176 7.38 28.19 -8.06
C ILE A 176 8.49 28.75 -8.95
N TYR A 177 8.13 29.48 -10.00
CA TYR A 177 9.08 30.16 -10.90
C TYR A 177 9.95 31.16 -10.14
N ALA A 178 9.34 32.04 -9.32
CA ALA A 178 10.07 33.00 -8.50
C ALA A 178 11.04 32.31 -7.51
N TYR A 179 10.68 31.15 -6.95
CA TYR A 179 11.62 30.35 -6.17
C TYR A 179 12.76 29.78 -7.02
N GLY A 180 12.47 29.35 -8.25
CA GLY A 180 13.49 28.95 -9.23
C GLY A 180 14.51 30.05 -9.51
N GLU A 181 14.05 31.27 -9.77
CA GLU A 181 14.94 32.44 -9.95
C GLU A 181 15.77 32.72 -8.69
N LYS A 182 15.17 32.62 -7.50
CA LYS A 182 15.89 32.79 -6.23
C LYS A 182 16.97 31.73 -6.04
N LEU A 183 16.70 30.48 -6.43
CA LEU A 183 17.69 29.40 -6.38
C LEU A 183 18.85 29.65 -7.36
N ILE A 184 18.57 30.13 -8.57
CA ILE A 184 19.60 30.50 -9.55
C ILE A 184 20.46 31.65 -9.02
N ARG A 185 19.84 32.76 -8.58
CA ARG A 185 20.54 33.94 -8.05
C ARG A 185 21.38 33.64 -6.79
N SER A 186 21.03 32.61 -6.04
CA SER A 186 21.79 32.18 -4.85
C SER A 186 22.85 31.11 -5.14
N GLY A 187 23.07 30.75 -6.41
CA GLY A 187 24.03 29.73 -6.82
C GLY A 187 23.63 28.30 -6.50
N ASN A 188 22.35 28.05 -6.17
CA ASN A 188 21.81 26.74 -5.78
C ASN A 188 21.10 26.00 -6.92
N ALA A 189 20.94 26.64 -8.09
CA ALA A 189 20.42 26.03 -9.31
C ALA A 189 21.10 26.62 -10.55
N TYR A 190 21.09 25.88 -11.67
CA TYR A 190 21.63 26.32 -12.95
C TYR A 190 20.81 25.74 -14.11
N ALA A 191 20.80 26.43 -15.26
CA ALA A 191 20.18 25.94 -16.48
C ALA A 191 21.14 25.03 -17.26
N CYS A 192 20.81 23.74 -17.35
CA CYS A 192 21.59 22.76 -18.10
C CYS A 192 21.15 22.70 -19.56
N THR A 193 22.09 22.88 -20.48
CA THR A 193 21.85 22.77 -21.94
C THR A 193 22.52 21.54 -22.55
N CYS A 194 23.02 20.61 -21.72
CA CYS A 194 23.63 19.38 -22.21
C CYS A 194 22.55 18.43 -22.80
N PRO A 195 22.88 17.63 -23.82
CA PRO A 195 22.00 16.56 -24.29
C PRO A 195 21.62 15.59 -23.15
N GLN A 196 20.43 15.01 -23.22
CA GLN A 196 19.91 14.11 -22.18
C GLN A 196 20.83 12.92 -21.88
N GLU A 197 21.43 12.32 -22.91
CA GLU A 197 22.39 11.21 -22.74
C GLU A 197 23.64 11.64 -21.98
N VAL A 198 24.17 12.83 -22.29
CA VAL A 198 25.32 13.40 -21.57
C VAL A 198 24.97 13.69 -20.11
N MET A 199 23.78 14.25 -19.85
CA MET A 199 23.31 14.47 -18.47
C MET A 199 23.22 13.17 -17.69
N LYS A 200 22.69 12.11 -18.32
CA LYS A 200 22.55 10.78 -17.71
C LYS A 200 23.92 10.18 -17.40
N GLU A 201 24.85 10.19 -18.35
CA GLU A 201 26.20 9.69 -18.17
C GLU A 201 26.95 10.42 -17.05
N ASN A 202 26.91 11.76 -17.06
CA ASN A 202 27.54 12.59 -16.03
C ASN A 202 26.98 12.30 -14.63
N ARG A 203 25.66 12.13 -14.49
CA ARG A 203 25.04 11.73 -13.20
C ARG A 203 25.53 10.37 -12.73
N MET A 204 25.61 9.37 -13.63
CA MET A 204 26.12 8.05 -13.28
C MET A 204 27.58 8.09 -12.83
N LYS A 205 28.40 8.94 -13.46
CA LYS A 205 29.81 9.15 -13.12
C LYS A 205 30.02 10.15 -11.98
N LYS A 206 28.96 10.73 -11.41
CA LYS A 206 28.99 11.79 -10.37
C LYS A 206 29.85 13.00 -10.76
N MET A 207 29.80 13.38 -12.04
CA MET A 207 30.59 14.46 -12.61
C MET A 207 29.69 15.67 -12.92
N GLY A 208 30.14 16.88 -12.58
CA GLY A 208 29.46 18.12 -12.97
C GLY A 208 29.59 18.38 -14.47
N CYS A 209 28.56 18.97 -15.09
CA CYS A 209 28.67 19.45 -16.46
C CYS A 209 29.21 20.89 -16.50
N ALA A 210 29.72 21.32 -17.66
CA ALA A 210 30.23 22.69 -17.84
C ALA A 210 29.17 23.78 -17.59
N CYS A 211 27.87 23.45 -17.71
CA CYS A 211 26.79 24.41 -17.43
C CYS A 211 26.69 24.79 -15.95
N ARG A 212 27.25 23.98 -15.05
CA ARG A 212 27.18 24.19 -13.60
C ARG A 212 28.01 25.39 -13.13
N GLU A 213 29.08 25.70 -13.86
CA GLU A 213 30.03 26.76 -13.52
C GLU A 213 29.70 28.09 -14.24
N ARG A 214 28.50 28.19 -14.85
CA ARG A 214 28.04 29.44 -15.47
C ARG A 214 27.59 30.43 -14.39
N ASP A 215 27.78 31.72 -14.67
CA ASP A 215 27.19 32.78 -13.87
C ASP A 215 25.66 32.73 -13.93
N ALA A 216 25.03 33.19 -12.84
CA ALA A 216 23.58 33.19 -12.61
C ALA A 216 22.84 34.26 -13.42
#